data_AF-A0A0S8DBN1-F1
#
_entry.id   AF-A0A0S8DBN1-F1
#
_cell.length_a   1.000
_cell.length_b   1.000
_cell.length_c   1.000
_cell.angle_alpha   90.00
_cell.angle_beta   90.00
_cell.angle_gamma   90.00
#
_symmetry.space_group_name_H-M   'P 1'
#
loop_
_entity.id
_entity.type
_entity.pdbx_description
1 polymer ?
#
loop_
_entity_poly.entity_id
_entity_poly.type
_entity_poly.pdbx_seq_one_letter_code
_entity_poly.pdbx_strand_id
1 'polypeptide(L)' 'MIIHSPDDEIIPYENGQILYNSARQPKYFLEIQGGHNEGFLVSGRTYRDGIGSFIRTNLPVLEPDRKKDGAE' A
#
# COMPACT_ATOMS: atom_id res chain seq x y z
N MET A 1 1.92 4.42 -4.04
CA MET A 1 0.76 4.41 -3.12
C MET A 1 1.15 5.19 -1.88
N ILE A 2 0.24 5.97 -1.32
CA ILE A 2 0.35 6.62 0.00
C ILE A 2 -0.81 6.09 0.83
N ILE A 3 -0.54 5.73 2.09
CA ILE A 3 -1.56 5.29 3.06
C ILE A 3 -1.39 6.20 4.27
N HIS A 4 -2.47 6.85 4.71
CA HIS A 4 -2.39 7.74 5.86
C HIS A 4 -3.75 7.82 6.56
N SER A 5 -3.72 7.99 7.88
CA SER A 5 -4.90 8.29 8.68
C SER A 5 -4.99 9.79 8.99
N PRO A 6 -6.18 10.41 8.97
CA PRO A 6 -6.39 11.73 9.54
C PRO A 6 -6.28 11.74 11.07
N ASP A 7 -6.35 10.57 11.71
CA ASP A 7 -6.22 10.40 13.16
C ASP A 7 -4.75 10.23 13.63
N ASP A 8 -3.77 10.28 12.71
CA ASP A 8 -2.35 10.16 13.04
C ASP A 8 -1.89 11.35 13.90
N GLU A 9 -1.46 11.04 15.12
CA GLU A 9 -1.08 12.00 16.14
C GLU A 9 0.40 12.40 16.09
N ILE A 10 1.22 11.71 15.28
CA ILE A 10 2.67 11.91 15.18
C ILE A 10 3.02 12.64 13.88
N ILE A 11 2.43 12.20 12.76
CA ILE A 11 2.70 12.76 11.43
C ILE A 11 1.41 13.41 10.90
N PRO A 12 1.39 14.72 10.63
CA PRO A 12 0.21 15.39 10.09
C PRO A 12 -0.27 14.80 8.77
N TYR A 13 -1.58 14.60 8.65
CA TYR A 13 -2.23 14.01 7.48
C TYR A 13 -1.92 14.75 6.17
N GLU A 14 -1.72 16.06 6.25
CA GLU A 14 -1.37 16.94 5.13
C GLU A 14 -0.06 16.51 4.47
N ASN A 15 0.88 15.92 5.20
CA ASN A 15 2.13 15.41 4.62
C ASN A 15 1.85 14.30 3.60
N GLY A 16 0.91 13.41 3.91
CA GLY A 16 0.44 12.40 2.96
C GLY A 16 -0.14 13.04 1.71
N GLN A 17 -1.00 14.05 1.89
CA GLN A 17 -1.65 14.75 0.78
C GLN A 17 -0.64 15.47 -0.12
N ILE A 18 0.36 16.14 0.45
CA ILE A 18 1.43 16.85 -0.27
C ILE A 18 2.23 15.86 -1.12
N LEU A 19 2.65 14.73 -0.53
CA LEU A 19 3.39 13.69 -1.25
C LEU A 19 2.56 13.10 -2.39
N TYR A 20 1.28 12.81 -2.14
CA TYR A 20 0.39 12.29 -3.18
C TYR A 20 0.19 13.28 -4.32
N ASN A 21 -0.05 14.55 -4.02
CA ASN A 21 -0.22 15.58 -5.05
C ASN A 21 1.05 15.72 -5.91
N SER A 22 2.22 15.57 -5.30
CA SER A 22 3.53 15.67 -5.98
C SER A 22 3.94 14.42 -6.75
N ALA A 23 3.36 13.25 -6.44
CA ALA A 23 3.72 11.98 -7.08
C ALA A 23 3.27 11.89 -8.56
N ARG A 24 4.06 11.14 -9.34
CA ARG A 24 3.75 10.76 -10.74
C ARG A 24 2.71 9.64 -10.80
N GLN A 25 2.05 9.50 -11.94
CA GLN A 25 1.11 8.41 -12.19
C GLN A 25 1.83 7.08 -12.53
N PRO A 26 1.24 5.92 -12.21
CA PRO A 26 0.01 5.76 -11.44
C PRO A 26 0.24 6.01 -9.94
N LYS A 27 -0.66 6.76 -9.29
CA LYS A 27 -0.64 7.02 -7.84
C LYS A 27 -1.98 6.71 -7.20
N TYR A 28 -1.91 6.31 -5.93
CA TYR A 28 -3.07 5.92 -5.13
C TYR A 28 -2.91 6.52 -3.73
N PHE A 29 -3.99 7.08 -3.20
CA PHE A 29 -4.10 7.48 -1.80
C PHE A 29 -5.13 6.59 -1.13
N LEU A 30 -4.74 5.92 -0.05
CA LEU A 30 -5.64 5.14 0.78
C LEU A 30 -5.76 5.82 2.14
N GLU A 31 -6.87 6.51 2.35
CA GLU A 31 -7.22 7.00 3.68
C GLU A 31 -7.62 5.81 4.56
N ILE A 32 -7.07 5.77 5.77
CA ILE A 32 -7.37 4.78 6.80
C ILE A 32 -7.78 5.51 8.10
N GLN A 33 -8.19 4.77 9.11
CA GLN A 33 -8.57 5.28 10.44
C GLN A 33 -7.63 4.73 11.51
N GLY A 34 -7.52 5.44 12.63
CA GLY A 34 -6.66 5.11 13.78
C GLY A 34 -5.33 5.86 13.80
N GLY A 35 -4.67 5.90 14.96
CA GLY A 35 -3.42 6.63 15.16
C GLY A 35 -2.22 6.02 14.43
N HIS A 36 -1.06 6.65 14.58
CA HIS A 36 0.16 6.30 13.87
C HIS A 36 0.54 4.83 14.04
N ASN A 37 0.39 4.31 15.27
CA ASN A 37 0.89 2.99 15.65
C ASN A 37 -0.13 1.88 15.44
N GLU A 38 -1.42 2.20 15.38
CA GLU A 38 -2.50 1.22 15.32
C GLU A 38 -3.41 1.36 14.10
N GLY A 39 -3.21 2.37 13.24
CA GLY A 39 -4.07 2.63 12.09
C GLY A 39 -4.18 1.43 11.14
N PHE A 40 -3.11 0.65 10.99
CA PHE A 40 -3.13 -0.59 10.20
C PHE A 40 -3.97 -1.71 10.84
N LEU A 41 -4.06 -1.76 12.17
CA LEU A 41 -4.89 -2.73 12.91
C LEU A 41 -6.35 -2.30 12.89
N VAL A 42 -6.61 -1.03 13.24
CA VAL A 42 -7.96 -0.44 13.25
C VAL A 42 -8.61 -0.57 11.87
N SER A 43 -7.85 -0.28 10.82
CA SER A 43 -8.34 -0.37 9.45
C SER A 43 -8.21 -1.76 8.83
N GLY A 44 -7.60 -2.72 9.52
CA GLY A 44 -7.43 -4.14 9.23
C GLY A 44 -7.67 -4.64 7.80
N ARG A 45 -8.94 -4.75 7.38
CA ARG A 45 -9.31 -5.22 6.03
C ARG A 45 -8.99 -4.18 4.95
N THR A 46 -9.39 -2.92 5.15
CA THR A 46 -9.12 -1.82 4.22
C THR A 46 -7.63 -1.68 3.92
N TYR A 47 -6.79 -1.74 4.95
CA TYR A 47 -5.34 -1.68 4.82
C TYR A 47 -4.80 -2.85 3.96
N ARG A 48 -5.17 -4.09 4.29
CA ARG A 48 -4.71 -5.30 3.58
C ARG A 48 -5.20 -5.35 2.12
N ASP A 49 -6.48 -5.07 1.90
CA ASP A 49 -7.08 -5.14 0.57
C ASP A 49 -6.53 -4.04 -0.34
N GLY A 50 -6.32 -2.83 0.20
CA GLY A 50 -5.71 -1.73 -0.53
C GLY A 50 -4.28 -2.04 -0.99
N ILE A 51 -3.44 -2.57 -0.10
CA ILE A 51 -2.08 -3.01 -0.45
C ILE A 51 -2.12 -4.14 -1.47
N GLY A 52 -2.97 -5.15 -1.25
CA GLY A 52 -3.11 -6.29 -2.16
C GLY A 52 -3.55 -5.85 -3.56
N SER A 53 -4.49 -4.91 -3.65
CA SER A 53 -4.94 -4.32 -4.91
C SER A 53 -3.82 -3.56 -5.61
N PHE A 54 -3.07 -2.73 -4.87
CA PHE A 54 -1.93 -2.00 -5.40
C PHE A 54 -0.87 -2.94 -5.98
N ILE A 55 -0.49 -3.99 -5.25
CA ILE A 55 0.48 -5.00 -5.69
C ILE A 55 0.00 -5.69 -6.97
N ARG A 56 -1.21 -6.25 -6.98
CA ARG A 56 -1.75 -6.97 -8.14
C ARG A 56 -1.88 -6.09 -9.38
N THR A 57 -2.15 -4.81 -9.21
CA THR A 57 -2.37 -3.88 -10.32
C THR A 57 -1.06 -3.37 -10.92
N ASN A 58 0.01 -3.23 -10.11
CA ASN A 58 1.22 -2.53 -10.53
C ASN A 58 2.47 -3.41 -10.64
N LEU A 59 2.45 -4.64 -10.11
CA LEU A 59 3.54 -5.59 -10.28
C LEU A 59 3.15 -6.71 -11.26
N PRO A 60 4.10 -7.15 -12.10
CA PRO A 60 3.87 -8.33 -12.92
C PRO A 60 3.69 -9.54 -12.01
N VAL A 61 2.80 -10.45 -12.41
CA VAL A 61 2.76 -11.78 -11.81
C VAL A 61 4.09 -12.45 -12.13
N LEU A 62 4.87 -12.74 -11.10
CA LEU A 62 6.04 -13.58 -11.27
C LEU A 62 5.53 -14.99 -11.51
N GLU A 63 5.77 -15.51 -12.72
CA GLU A 63 5.60 -16.93 -12.97
C GLU A 63 6.51 -17.69 -11.99
N PRO A 64 6.01 -18.73 -11.30
CA PRO A 64 6.86 -19.54 -10.45
C PRO A 64 8.02 -20.05 -11.29
N ASP A 65 9.24 -19.94 -10.76
CA ASP A 65 10.44 -20.43 -11.40
C ASP A 65 10.19 -21.88 -11.81
N ARG A 66 10.06 -22.14 -13.13
CA ARG A 66 9.97 -23.50 -13.62
C ARG A 66 11.27 -24.13 -13.19
N LYS A 67 11.24 -24.94 -12.12
CA LYS A 67 12.30 -25.90 -11.89
C LYS A 67 12.55 -26.55 -13.24
N LYS A 68 13.78 -26.44 -13.73
CA LYS A 68 14.24 -27.25 -14.84
C LYS A 68 14.15 -28.70 -14.35
N ASP A 69 12.98 -29.28 -14.51
CA ASP A 69 12.81 -30.72 -14.44
C ASP A 69 13.59 -31.27 -15.65
N GLY A 70 14.74 -31.87 -15.35
CA GLY A 70 15.51 -32.68 -16.28
C GLY A 70 16.72 -31.99 -16.89
N ALA A 71 17.89 -32.39 -16.42
CA ALA A 71 18.90 -33.01 -17.27
C ALA A 71 19.83 -33.86 -16.39
N GLU A 72 19.65 -35.18 -16.51
CA GLU A 72 20.63 -36.27 -16.36
C GLU A 72 21.52 -36.37 -15.10
#